data_AF-A0A7Z0SXM0-F1
#
_entry.id   AF-A0A7Z0SXM0-F1
#
_cell.length_a   1.000
_cell.length_b   1.000
_cell.length_c   1.000
_cell.angle_alpha   90.00
_cell.angle_beta   90.00
_cell.angle_gamma   90.00
#
_symmetry.space_group_name_H-M   'P 1'
#
loop_
_entity.id
_entity.type
_entity.pdbx_description
1 polymer ?
#
loop_
_entity_poly.entity_id
_entity_poly.type
_entity_poly.pdbx_seq_one_letter_code
_entity_poly.pdbx_strand_id
1 'polypeptide(L)'
;MESPVISTVDRSRRWWSALRLALVLLWLVTAIAAWWTTPREQSYEKARAEAAASRVTAFQWGDQWNSTEADGWFGTPDLRQSSSQLGPFFAWKTSDGRSYWTDTTTFEQVGVSIDDDGYFGPGAAGIAQQLRAAGIEQRGGTLPPGASSTAGIAFLLAVVILGVVIAGPPPRRGTRWFWFWLIYITPLGLGLLFWLVREHPWARSAPHAAPSGDGERRDRGTLGLAIGLILTILHIAVVPILHKVLGDWWVPQPGA
;
A
#
# COMPACT_ATOMS: atom_id res chain seq x y z
N MET A 1 14.43 51.84 -21.91
CA MET A 1 13.72 51.19 -20.78
C MET A 1 13.40 49.77 -21.22
N GLU A 2 14.33 48.84 -20.97
CA GLU A 2 14.12 47.42 -21.25
C GLU A 2 13.47 46.79 -20.01
N SER A 3 12.22 46.40 -20.15
CA SER A 3 11.45 45.73 -19.10
C SER A 3 12.05 44.35 -18.82
N PRO A 4 12.15 43.92 -17.55
CA PRO A 4 12.76 42.64 -17.20
C PRO A 4 11.81 41.50 -17.62
N VAL A 5 12.04 40.94 -18.81
CA VAL A 5 11.52 39.62 -19.22
C VAL A 5 12.32 38.53 -18.49
N ILE A 6 12.36 38.59 -17.17
CA ILE A 6 12.57 37.42 -16.31
C ILE A 6 11.21 36.72 -16.29
N SER A 7 10.75 36.26 -17.46
CA SER A 7 10.96 34.91 -17.98
C SER A 7 9.88 33.98 -17.43
N THR A 8 8.68 34.09 -18.01
CA THR A 8 7.57 33.15 -17.81
C THR A 8 8.00 31.69 -18.06
N VAL A 9 9.02 31.51 -18.92
CA VAL A 9 9.66 30.23 -19.23
C VAL A 9 10.34 29.64 -18.00
N ASP A 10 11.15 30.41 -17.26
CA ASP A 10 11.81 29.93 -16.04
C ASP A 10 10.81 29.59 -14.93
N ARG A 11 9.75 30.40 -14.80
CA ARG A 11 8.68 30.11 -13.83
C ARG A 11 7.98 28.79 -14.15
N SER A 12 7.67 28.54 -15.42
CA SER A 12 7.03 27.28 -15.84
C SER A 12 7.94 26.06 -15.62
N ARG A 13 9.24 26.16 -15.93
CA ARG A 13 10.21 25.07 -15.72
C ARG A 13 10.41 24.74 -14.25
N ARG A 14 10.50 25.77 -13.39
CA ARG A 14 10.61 25.59 -11.94
C ARG A 14 9.35 24.95 -11.36
N TRP A 15 8.17 25.36 -11.83
CA TRP A 15 6.90 24.79 -11.38
C TRP A 15 6.77 23.30 -11.73
N TRP A 16 7.13 22.88 -12.94
CA TRP A 16 7.09 21.46 -13.32
C TRP A 16 8.11 20.59 -12.57
N SER A 17 9.29 21.15 -12.30
CA SER A 17 10.30 20.47 -11.48
C SER A 17 9.80 20.30 -10.04
N ALA A 18 9.16 21.34 -9.49
CA ALA A 18 8.52 21.29 -8.18
C ALA A 18 7.36 20.28 -8.13
N LEU A 19 6.51 20.21 -9.16
CA LEU A 19 5.44 19.22 -9.25
C LEU A 19 5.99 17.79 -9.26
N ARG A 20 7.04 17.53 -10.04
CA ARG A 20 7.68 16.21 -10.06
C ARG A 20 8.26 15.84 -8.70
N LEU A 21 8.96 16.77 -8.06
CA LEU A 21 9.47 16.56 -6.70
C LEU A 21 8.33 16.31 -5.72
N ALA A 22 7.25 17.08 -5.79
CA ALA A 22 6.07 16.89 -4.96
C ALA A 22 5.44 15.50 -5.16
N LEU A 23 5.33 15.02 -6.41
CA LEU A 23 4.82 13.67 -6.70
C LEU A 23 5.73 12.56 -6.15
N VAL A 24 7.05 12.73 -6.25
CA VAL A 24 8.02 11.76 -5.69
C VAL A 24 7.98 11.76 -4.17
N LEU A 25 7.95 12.94 -3.55
CA LEU A 25 7.84 13.08 -2.09
C LEU A 25 6.50 12.51 -1.59
N LEU A 26 5.41 12.77 -2.29
CA LEU A 26 4.10 12.23 -1.97
C LEU A 26 4.12 10.70 -2.05
N TRP A 27 4.65 10.14 -3.14
CA TRP A 27 4.84 8.70 -3.29
C TRP A 27 5.67 8.11 -2.13
N LEU A 28 6.78 8.76 -1.76
CA LEU A 28 7.68 8.29 -0.70
C LEU A 28 7.00 8.30 0.66
N VAL A 29 6.29 9.38 0.99
CA VAL A 29 5.52 9.51 2.23
C VAL A 29 4.45 8.43 2.30
N THR A 30 3.72 8.18 1.20
CA THR A 30 2.71 7.11 1.13
C THR A 30 3.33 5.72 1.29
N ALA A 31 4.47 5.46 0.65
CA ALA A 31 5.19 4.19 0.76
C ALA A 31 5.65 3.92 2.21
N ILE A 32 6.23 4.93 2.86
CA ILE A 32 6.66 4.84 4.26
C ILE A 32 5.46 4.64 5.18
N ALA A 33 4.37 5.39 4.97
CA ALA A 33 3.16 5.26 5.77
C ALA A 33 2.55 3.86 5.62
N ALA A 34 2.43 3.35 4.40
CA ALA A 34 1.91 2.01 4.15
C ALA A 34 2.78 0.91 4.79
N TRP A 35 4.10 1.02 4.66
CA TRP A 35 5.04 0.11 5.32
C TRP A 35 4.94 0.18 6.86
N TRP A 36 4.75 1.38 7.42
CA TRP A 36 4.58 1.57 8.85
C TRP A 36 3.29 0.93 9.38
N THR A 37 2.19 1.04 8.62
CA THR A 37 0.86 0.56 9.00
C THR A 37 0.58 -0.88 8.62
N THR A 38 1.48 -1.55 7.90
CA THR A 38 1.32 -2.96 7.52
C THR A 38 1.26 -3.83 8.78
N PRO A 39 0.23 -4.70 8.94
CA PRO A 39 0.12 -5.59 10.09
C PRO A 39 1.35 -6.49 10.24
N ARG A 40 1.96 -6.49 11.43
CA ARG A 40 3.09 -7.35 11.80
C ARG A 40 2.67 -8.45 12.76
N GLU A 41 3.19 -9.65 12.56
CA GLU A 41 2.91 -10.76 13.48
C GLU A 41 3.57 -10.50 14.83
N GLN A 42 2.86 -10.80 15.92
CA GLN A 42 3.34 -10.67 17.29
C GLN A 42 2.82 -11.84 18.12
N SER A 43 3.51 -12.11 19.22
CA SER A 43 3.12 -13.13 20.18
C SER A 43 1.78 -12.82 20.86
N TYR A 44 1.04 -13.88 21.19
CA TYR A 44 -0.18 -13.83 21.99
C TYR A 44 0.00 -13.02 23.30
N GLU A 45 1.12 -13.20 23.99
CA GLU A 45 1.46 -12.56 25.26
C GLU A 45 1.54 -11.04 25.13
N LYS A 46 2.01 -10.57 23.97
CA LYS A 46 2.07 -9.14 23.67
C LYS A 46 0.68 -8.58 23.39
N ALA A 47 -0.13 -9.28 22.60
CA ALA A 47 -1.52 -8.91 22.37
C ALA A 47 -2.26 -8.79 23.72
N ARG A 48 -2.04 -9.78 24.59
CA ARG A 48 -2.55 -9.85 25.96
C ARG A 48 -2.11 -8.64 26.80
N ALA A 49 -0.80 -8.39 26.85
CA ALA A 49 -0.24 -7.29 27.63
C ALA A 49 -0.73 -5.92 27.14
N GLU A 50 -0.85 -5.72 25.83
CA GLU A 50 -1.33 -4.46 25.24
C GLU A 50 -2.83 -4.26 25.44
N ALA A 51 -3.63 -5.33 25.39
CA ALA A 51 -5.05 -5.31 25.74
C ALA A 51 -5.25 -4.95 27.23
N ALA A 52 -4.51 -5.61 28.13
CA ALA A 52 -4.55 -5.33 29.57
C ALA A 52 -4.08 -3.92 29.92
N ALA A 53 -3.11 -3.37 29.17
CA ALA A 53 -2.62 -2.00 29.35
C ALA A 53 -3.50 -0.93 28.66
N SER A 54 -4.64 -1.30 28.09
CA SER A 54 -5.55 -0.41 27.35
C SER A 54 -4.86 0.37 26.21
N ARG A 55 -3.82 -0.22 25.60
CA ARG A 55 -3.09 0.38 24.47
C ARG A 55 -3.74 0.08 23.12
N VAL A 56 -4.66 -0.88 23.10
CA VAL A 56 -5.46 -1.25 21.92
C VAL A 56 -6.49 -0.16 21.65
N THR A 57 -6.32 0.54 20.53
CA THR A 57 -7.25 1.59 20.09
C THR A 57 -8.37 1.07 19.20
N ALA A 58 -8.08 0.03 18.42
CA ALA A 58 -9.02 -0.65 17.54
C ALA A 58 -8.56 -2.10 17.36
N PHE A 59 -9.49 -3.02 17.14
CA PHE A 59 -9.17 -4.43 16.92
C PHE A 59 -10.20 -5.07 16.00
N GLN A 60 -9.82 -6.17 15.37
CA GLN A 60 -10.67 -6.97 14.51
C GLN A 60 -10.29 -8.44 14.61
N TRP A 61 -11.31 -9.29 14.50
CA TRP A 61 -11.14 -10.73 14.37
C TRP A 61 -11.38 -11.15 12.93
N GLY A 62 -10.74 -12.23 12.52
CA GLY A 62 -11.00 -12.83 11.21
C GLY A 62 -10.35 -14.19 11.06
N ASP A 63 -10.67 -14.84 9.96
CA ASP A 63 -10.24 -16.21 9.64
C ASP A 63 -9.38 -16.28 8.38
N GLN A 64 -9.26 -15.18 7.63
CA GLN A 64 -8.45 -15.13 6.43
C GLN A 64 -7.91 -13.73 6.16
N TRP A 65 -6.64 -13.66 5.74
CA TRP A 65 -6.05 -12.44 5.19
C TRP A 65 -6.32 -12.36 3.70
N ASN A 66 -6.95 -11.27 3.26
CA ASN A 66 -7.10 -11.00 1.84
C ASN A 66 -5.89 -10.22 1.32
N SER A 67 -4.90 -10.93 0.79
CA SER A 67 -3.72 -10.34 0.14
C SER A 67 -3.94 -10.05 -1.35
N THR A 68 -4.94 -10.69 -1.97
CA THR A 68 -5.27 -10.55 -3.38
C THR A 68 -6.10 -9.31 -3.72
N GLU A 69 -6.91 -8.82 -2.78
CA GLU A 69 -7.74 -7.62 -2.93
C GLU A 69 -7.13 -6.39 -2.23
N ALA A 70 -5.80 -6.33 -2.10
CA ALA A 70 -5.13 -5.10 -1.70
C ALA A 70 -5.33 -4.05 -2.82
N ASP A 71 -6.48 -3.38 -2.78
CA ASP A 71 -6.97 -2.52 -3.86
C ASP A 71 -6.04 -1.30 -4.03
N GLY A 72 -5.30 -1.31 -5.13
CA GLY A 72 -4.49 -0.18 -5.59
C GLY A 72 -3.07 -0.12 -5.04
N TRP A 73 -2.39 0.98 -5.39
CA TRP A 73 -1.02 1.20 -4.94
C TRP A 73 -1.02 1.44 -3.43
N PHE A 74 -0.23 0.65 -2.71
CA PHE A 74 -0.13 0.69 -1.24
C PHE A 74 -1.34 0.13 -0.49
N GLY A 75 -2.15 -0.74 -1.12
CA GLY A 75 -3.20 -1.47 -0.43
C GLY A 75 -2.63 -2.27 0.75
N THR A 76 -3.31 -2.21 1.89
CA THR A 76 -2.99 -3.03 3.06
C THR A 76 -3.84 -4.29 3.04
N PRO A 77 -3.28 -5.47 3.37
CA PRO A 77 -4.05 -6.69 3.53
C PRO A 77 -5.18 -6.46 4.53
N ASP A 78 -6.37 -6.90 4.15
CA ASP A 78 -7.56 -6.80 5.00
C ASP A 78 -7.82 -8.15 5.67
N LEU A 79 -8.15 -8.10 6.96
CA LEU A 79 -8.51 -9.30 7.71
C LEU A 79 -10.02 -9.50 7.54
N ARG A 80 -10.42 -10.56 6.85
CA ARG A 80 -11.84 -10.87 6.65
C ARG A 80 -12.31 -11.91 7.64
N GLN A 81 -13.59 -11.80 7.96
CA GLN A 81 -14.32 -12.79 8.74
C GLN A 81 -15.34 -13.44 7.79
N SER A 82 -15.14 -14.72 7.49
CA SER A 82 -16.01 -15.48 6.58
C SER A 82 -17.20 -16.13 7.29
N SER A 83 -17.06 -16.42 8.59
CA SER A 83 -18.06 -17.10 9.40
C SER A 83 -18.67 -16.20 10.48
N SER A 84 -19.81 -16.61 11.04
CA SER A 84 -20.42 -15.92 12.18
C SER A 84 -19.61 -16.05 13.47
N GLN A 85 -18.68 -17.00 13.52
CA GLN A 85 -17.76 -17.20 14.63
C GLN A 85 -16.55 -16.27 14.46
N LEU A 86 -16.06 -15.70 15.55
CA LEU A 86 -14.86 -14.86 15.53
C LEU A 86 -13.65 -15.74 15.25
N GLY A 87 -13.00 -15.50 14.11
CA GLY A 87 -11.93 -16.34 13.59
C GLY A 87 -10.64 -16.32 14.43
N PRO A 88 -9.68 -17.21 14.11
CA PRO A 88 -8.46 -17.41 14.89
C PRO A 88 -7.48 -16.23 14.89
N PHE A 89 -7.56 -15.33 13.92
CA PHE A 89 -6.65 -14.20 13.81
C PHE A 89 -7.19 -13.00 14.58
N PHE A 90 -6.37 -12.49 15.48
CA PHE A 90 -6.62 -11.23 16.18
C PHE A 90 -5.70 -10.16 15.63
N ALA A 91 -6.26 -9.16 14.97
CA ALA A 91 -5.53 -7.97 14.52
C ALA A 91 -5.89 -6.78 15.41
N TRP A 92 -4.90 -5.97 15.78
CA TRP A 92 -5.13 -4.78 16.59
C TRP A 92 -4.23 -3.63 16.19
N LYS A 93 -4.69 -2.42 16.52
CA LYS A 93 -3.96 -1.17 16.33
C LYS A 93 -3.68 -0.54 17.67
N THR A 94 -2.46 -0.05 17.83
CA THR A 94 -2.05 0.68 19.04
C THR A 94 -2.08 2.19 18.83
N SER A 95 -2.01 2.95 19.92
CA SER A 95 -2.05 4.42 19.90
C SER A 95 -0.95 5.10 19.07
N ASP A 96 0.16 4.40 18.78
CA ASP A 96 1.25 4.91 17.92
C ASP A 96 0.95 4.75 16.41
N GLY A 97 -0.21 4.20 16.07
CA GLY A 97 -0.67 3.98 14.70
C GLY A 97 -0.18 2.68 14.07
N ARG A 98 0.58 1.84 14.77
CA ARG A 98 1.03 0.54 14.26
C ARG A 98 -0.06 -0.51 14.39
N SER A 99 -0.09 -1.38 13.38
CA SER A 99 -0.98 -2.52 13.29
C SER A 99 -0.19 -3.80 13.58
N TYR A 100 -0.75 -4.67 14.40
CA TYR A 100 -0.20 -5.98 14.74
C TYR A 100 -1.26 -7.05 14.56
N TRP A 101 -0.83 -8.30 14.46
CA TRP A 101 -1.74 -9.44 14.48
C TRP A 101 -1.09 -10.64 15.17
N THR A 102 -1.90 -11.57 15.65
CA THR A 102 -1.47 -12.87 16.21
C THR A 102 -2.45 -13.94 15.76
N ASP A 103 -1.92 -15.14 15.52
CA ASP A 103 -2.74 -16.35 15.52
C ASP A 103 -3.02 -16.75 16.97
N THR A 104 -4.27 -17.06 17.30
CA THR A 104 -4.68 -17.49 18.64
C THR A 104 -4.84 -19.01 18.78
N THR A 105 -4.60 -19.77 17.71
CA THR A 105 -4.69 -21.24 17.70
C THR A 105 -3.45 -21.92 18.28
N THR A 106 -2.28 -21.29 18.17
CA THR A 106 -0.98 -21.79 18.67
C THR A 106 -0.83 -21.69 20.19
N PHE A 107 -1.89 -21.32 20.89
CA PHE A 107 -1.88 -21.16 22.34
C PHE A 107 -2.07 -22.50 23.07
N GLU A 108 -1.01 -22.97 23.75
CA GLU A 108 -1.07 -24.12 24.65
C GLU A 108 -1.79 -23.74 25.97
N GLN A 109 -3.10 -23.99 26.00
CA GLN A 109 -3.98 -24.17 27.16
C GLN A 109 -3.74 -23.32 28.43
N VAL A 110 -4.66 -22.39 28.71
CA VAL A 110 -5.07 -22.09 30.09
C VAL A 110 -6.19 -23.06 30.44
N GLY A 111 -6.06 -23.78 31.56
CA GLY A 111 -7.03 -24.76 32.07
C GLY A 111 -8.35 -24.17 32.58
N VAL A 112 -8.84 -23.09 31.98
CA VAL A 112 -10.16 -22.51 32.27
C VAL A 112 -11.01 -22.72 31.03
N SER A 113 -12.02 -23.57 31.14
CA SER A 113 -13.09 -23.66 30.16
C SER A 113 -13.78 -22.31 30.12
N ILE A 114 -13.55 -21.56 29.05
CA ILE A 114 -14.31 -20.36 28.76
C ILE A 114 -15.49 -20.82 27.90
N ASP A 115 -16.68 -20.75 28.50
CA ASP A 115 -17.96 -21.09 27.88
C ASP A 115 -18.37 -19.89 26.99
N ASP A 116 -17.77 -19.79 25.80
CA ASP A 116 -18.11 -18.74 24.84
C ASP A 116 -18.12 -19.31 23.41
N ASP A 117 -19.31 -19.75 22.98
CA ASP A 117 -19.59 -20.36 21.67
C ASP A 117 -19.28 -19.44 20.47
N GLY A 118 -18.98 -18.16 20.72
CA GLY A 118 -18.71 -17.16 19.69
C GLY A 118 -17.26 -17.08 19.20
N TYR A 119 -16.29 -17.72 19.87
CA TYR A 119 -14.86 -17.56 19.59
C TYR A 119 -14.19 -18.84 19.10
N PHE A 120 -13.22 -18.71 18.20
CA PHE A 120 -12.43 -19.84 17.72
C PHE A 120 -11.33 -20.22 18.74
N GLY A 121 -11.71 -20.95 19.78
CA GLY A 121 -10.78 -21.55 20.75
C GLY A 121 -10.44 -20.68 21.98
N PRO A 122 -9.70 -21.26 22.95
CA PRO A 122 -9.48 -20.65 24.26
C PRO A 122 -8.58 -19.40 24.20
N GLY A 123 -7.66 -19.32 23.24
CA GLY A 123 -6.80 -18.16 23.04
C GLY A 123 -7.62 -16.91 22.70
N ALA A 124 -8.51 -17.04 21.70
CA ALA A 124 -9.39 -15.96 21.27
C ALA A 124 -10.32 -15.48 22.40
N ALA A 125 -10.96 -16.41 23.09
CA ALA A 125 -11.81 -16.13 24.25
C ALA A 125 -11.04 -15.43 25.39
N GLY A 126 -9.78 -15.82 25.64
CA GLY A 126 -8.93 -15.21 26.65
C GLY A 126 -8.55 -13.75 26.36
N ILE A 127 -8.31 -13.39 25.09
CA ILE A 127 -8.09 -11.99 24.68
C ILE A 127 -9.40 -11.20 24.78
N ALA A 128 -10.51 -11.77 24.32
CA ALA A 128 -11.82 -11.13 24.38
C ALA A 128 -12.22 -10.78 25.81
N GLN A 129 -12.01 -11.70 26.76
CA GLN A 129 -12.27 -11.44 28.18
C GLN A 129 -11.45 -10.25 28.73
N GLN A 130 -10.22 -10.05 28.25
CA GLN A 130 -9.40 -8.93 28.68
C GLN A 130 -9.82 -7.62 28.04
N LEU A 131 -10.22 -7.64 26.76
CA LEU A 131 -10.82 -6.48 26.12
C LEU A 131 -12.13 -6.08 26.81
N ARG A 132 -12.93 -7.05 27.26
CA ARG A 132 -14.12 -6.86 28.11
C ARG A 132 -13.77 -6.22 29.44
N ALA A 133 -12.79 -6.79 30.16
CA ALA A 133 -12.32 -6.26 31.43
C ALA A 133 -11.75 -4.84 31.31
N ALA A 134 -11.14 -4.49 30.18
CA ALA A 134 -10.65 -3.16 29.87
C ALA A 134 -11.74 -2.19 29.38
N GLY A 135 -12.98 -2.66 29.18
CA GLY A 135 -14.09 -1.85 28.66
C GLY A 135 -13.95 -1.45 27.18
N ILE A 136 -13.17 -2.20 26.40
CA ILE A 136 -12.82 -1.89 25.01
C ILE A 136 -13.76 -2.60 24.01
N GLU A 137 -14.64 -3.50 24.46
CA GLU A 137 -15.53 -4.28 23.57
C GLU A 137 -16.39 -3.44 22.62
N GLN A 138 -16.85 -2.27 23.06
CA GLN A 138 -17.65 -1.36 22.22
C GLN A 138 -16.82 -0.68 21.11
N ARG A 139 -15.48 -0.76 21.17
CA ARG A 139 -14.56 -0.36 20.09
C ARG A 139 -14.24 -1.51 19.13
N GLY A 140 -14.81 -2.69 19.36
CA GLY A 140 -14.84 -3.80 18.42
C GLY A 140 -15.76 -3.48 17.26
N GLY A 141 -15.25 -2.70 16.31
CA GLY A 141 -15.80 -2.60 14.97
C GLY A 141 -14.80 -3.21 13.98
N THR A 142 -15.22 -3.44 12.74
CA THR A 142 -14.25 -3.59 11.64
C THR A 142 -13.16 -2.54 11.82
N LEU A 143 -11.86 -2.92 11.84
CA LEU A 143 -10.80 -1.92 11.75
C LEU A 143 -11.21 -1.12 10.53
N PRO A 144 -11.68 0.14 10.68
CA PRO A 144 -12.37 0.82 9.58
C PRO A 144 -11.42 0.69 8.42
N PRO A 145 -11.81 -0.03 7.34
CA PRO A 145 -10.90 -0.43 6.28
C PRO A 145 -10.30 0.86 5.88
N GLY A 146 -9.02 1.04 6.23
CA GLY A 146 -8.54 2.38 6.47
C GLY A 146 -8.89 3.17 5.24
N ALA A 147 -9.81 4.14 5.37
CA ALA A 147 -9.73 5.39 4.63
C ALA A 147 -8.48 6.09 5.16
N SER A 148 -7.39 5.34 5.04
CA SER A 148 -6.06 5.60 5.41
C SER A 148 -5.74 6.74 4.49
N SER A 149 -5.19 7.79 5.06
CA SER A 149 -4.64 8.89 4.27
C SER A 149 -3.83 8.36 3.08
N THR A 150 -3.21 7.18 3.20
CA THR A 150 -2.58 6.42 2.11
C THR A 150 -3.52 6.06 0.95
N ALA A 151 -4.70 5.49 1.19
CA ALA A 151 -5.66 5.17 0.13
C ALA A 151 -6.15 6.44 -0.60
N GLY A 152 -6.46 7.50 0.15
CA GLY A 152 -6.85 8.79 -0.43
C GLY A 152 -5.73 9.44 -1.26
N ILE A 153 -4.49 9.36 -0.78
CA ILE A 153 -3.31 9.85 -1.52
C ILE A 153 -3.04 8.98 -2.76
N ALA A 154 -3.14 7.66 -2.65
CA ALA A 154 -2.98 6.74 -3.78
C ALA A 154 -4.02 7.02 -4.86
N PHE A 155 -5.27 7.25 -4.47
CA PHE A 155 -6.34 7.65 -5.38
C PHE A 155 -6.04 9.00 -6.05
N LEU A 156 -5.63 10.01 -5.28
CA LEU A 156 -5.24 11.32 -5.81
C LEU A 156 -4.09 11.19 -6.82
N LEU A 157 -3.06 10.42 -6.49
CA LEU A 157 -1.94 10.12 -7.39
C LEU A 157 -2.46 9.46 -8.68
N ALA A 158 -3.29 8.44 -8.58
CA ALA A 158 -3.86 7.74 -9.72
C ALA A 158 -4.68 8.68 -10.63
N VAL A 159 -5.53 9.54 -10.07
CA VAL A 159 -6.32 10.53 -10.81
C VAL A 159 -5.42 11.55 -11.52
N VAL A 160 -4.43 12.10 -10.83
CA VAL A 160 -3.49 13.07 -11.43
C VAL A 160 -2.75 12.43 -12.59
N ILE A 161 -2.26 11.21 -12.42
CA ILE A 161 -1.54 10.48 -13.47
C ILE A 161 -2.45 10.20 -14.65
N LEU A 162 -3.66 9.70 -14.40
CA LEU A 162 -4.62 9.39 -15.46
C LEU A 162 -4.95 10.65 -16.27
N GLY A 163 -5.19 11.77 -15.59
CA GLY A 163 -5.38 13.07 -16.22
C GLY A 163 -4.19 13.46 -17.11
N VAL A 164 -2.96 13.28 -16.64
CA VAL A 164 -1.75 13.60 -17.43
C VAL A 164 -1.55 12.64 -18.59
N VAL A 165 -1.82 11.35 -18.43
CA VAL A 165 -1.67 10.36 -19.51
C VAL A 165 -2.70 10.60 -20.62
N ILE A 166 -3.93 11.00 -20.26
CA ILE A 166 -5.02 11.23 -21.23
C ILE A 166 -4.89 12.62 -21.89
N ALA A 167 -4.75 13.69 -21.09
CA ALA A 167 -4.80 15.07 -21.56
C ALA A 167 -3.42 15.71 -21.76
N GLY A 168 -2.36 15.10 -21.23
CA GLY A 168 -1.01 15.64 -21.32
C GLY A 168 -0.33 15.43 -22.68
N PRO A 169 0.87 16.01 -22.84
CA PRO A 169 1.66 15.89 -24.06
C PRO A 169 1.88 14.43 -24.45
N PRO A 170 1.92 14.11 -25.75
CA PRO A 170 2.18 12.74 -26.18
C PRO A 170 3.57 12.28 -25.67
N PRO A 171 3.66 11.10 -25.04
CA PRO A 171 4.94 10.55 -24.58
C PRO A 171 5.92 10.35 -25.74
N ARG A 172 7.23 10.51 -25.46
CA ARG A 172 8.30 10.48 -26.45
C ARG A 172 8.75 9.06 -26.78
N ARG A 173 8.84 8.18 -25.78
CA ARG A 173 9.42 6.84 -25.91
C ARG A 173 8.35 5.75 -26.02
N GLY A 174 7.28 5.86 -25.24
CA GLY A 174 6.17 4.91 -25.25
C GLY A 174 4.87 5.49 -25.84
N THR A 175 3.93 4.62 -26.16
CA THR A 175 2.52 5.02 -26.38
C THR A 175 1.84 5.37 -25.04
N ARG A 176 0.74 6.15 -25.07
CA ARG A 176 -0.06 6.42 -23.85
C ARG A 176 -0.51 5.12 -23.17
N TRP A 177 -0.91 4.13 -23.96
CA TRP A 177 -1.30 2.81 -23.48
C TRP A 177 -0.15 2.01 -22.87
N PHE A 178 1.06 2.11 -23.42
CA PHE A 178 2.26 1.50 -22.80
C PHE A 178 2.44 2.00 -21.37
N TRP A 179 2.39 3.32 -21.19
CA TRP A 179 2.58 3.95 -19.89
C TRP A 179 1.41 3.72 -18.94
N PHE A 180 0.18 3.73 -19.46
CA PHE A 180 -1.01 3.39 -18.67
C PHE A 180 -0.86 2.00 -18.04
N TRP A 181 -0.58 0.97 -18.85
CA TRP A 181 -0.44 -0.39 -18.36
C TRP A 181 0.71 -0.54 -17.38
N LEU A 182 1.87 0.06 -17.71
CA LEU A 182 3.04 -0.02 -16.85
C LEU A 182 2.80 0.64 -15.49
N ILE A 183 2.20 1.84 -15.46
CA ILE A 183 1.94 2.54 -14.21
C ILE A 183 0.89 1.80 -13.38
N TYR A 184 -0.21 1.36 -14.00
CA TYR A 184 -1.31 0.71 -13.31
C TYR A 184 -0.93 -0.64 -12.71
N ILE A 185 -0.24 -1.49 -13.48
CA ILE A 185 0.02 -2.88 -13.07
C ILE A 185 1.22 -3.00 -12.13
N THR A 186 2.21 -2.11 -12.25
CA THR A 186 3.44 -2.25 -11.47
C THR A 186 3.15 -2.01 -9.98
N PRO A 187 3.55 -2.94 -9.10
CA PRO A 187 3.27 -2.85 -7.67
C PRO A 187 3.89 -1.60 -7.04
N LEU A 188 3.29 -1.14 -5.94
CA LEU A 188 3.70 0.05 -5.20
C LEU A 188 3.77 1.33 -6.05
N GLY A 189 3.11 1.35 -7.22
CA GLY A 189 3.20 2.46 -8.15
C GLY A 189 4.62 2.70 -8.70
N LEU A 190 5.52 1.71 -8.72
CA LEU A 190 6.90 1.93 -9.22
C LEU A 190 6.92 2.34 -10.70
N GLY A 191 5.91 1.94 -11.48
CA GLY A 191 5.74 2.39 -12.86
C GLY A 191 5.61 3.91 -12.97
N LEU A 192 5.01 4.58 -11.97
CA LEU A 192 4.95 6.05 -11.89
C LEU A 192 6.36 6.66 -11.80
N LEU A 193 7.20 6.15 -10.89
CA LEU A 193 8.55 6.65 -10.71
C LEU A 193 9.37 6.46 -11.99
N PHE A 194 9.25 5.28 -12.60
CA PHE A 194 9.92 4.98 -13.86
C PHE A 194 9.46 5.91 -14.99
N TRP A 195 8.15 6.17 -15.10
CA TRP A 195 7.61 7.12 -16.06
C TRP A 195 8.11 8.55 -15.82
N LEU A 196 8.11 9.04 -14.58
CA LEU A 196 8.61 10.37 -14.22
C LEU A 196 10.10 10.55 -14.56
N VAL A 197 10.90 9.49 -14.41
CA VAL A 197 12.33 9.49 -14.78
C VAL A 197 12.53 9.42 -16.27
N ARG A 198 11.74 8.61 -16.99
CA ARG A 198 11.99 8.29 -18.39
C ARG A 198 11.36 9.25 -19.38
N GLU A 199 10.16 9.76 -19.11
CA GLU A 199 9.44 10.61 -20.07
C GLU A 199 9.60 12.10 -19.80
N HIS A 200 9.91 12.50 -18.55
CA HIS A 200 9.90 13.91 -18.14
C HIS A 200 8.68 14.65 -18.72
N PRO A 201 7.44 14.24 -18.38
CA PRO A 201 6.20 14.53 -19.14
C PRO A 201 5.84 16.02 -19.33
N TRP A 202 6.67 16.93 -18.81
CA TRP A 202 6.49 18.38 -18.88
C TRP A 202 7.75 19.15 -19.30
N ALA A 203 8.84 18.47 -19.64
CA ALA A 203 9.96 19.11 -20.32
C ALA A 203 9.52 19.40 -21.76
N ARG A 204 9.31 20.68 -22.13
CA ARG A 204 8.94 21.03 -23.51
C ARG A 204 9.97 20.45 -24.48
N SER A 205 9.47 19.78 -25.51
CA SER A 205 10.26 19.38 -26.65
C SER A 205 10.95 20.60 -27.25
N ALA A 206 12.28 20.55 -27.40
CA ALA A 206 12.94 21.37 -28.38
C ALA A 206 12.27 21.12 -29.76
N PRO A 207 12.14 22.14 -30.62
CA PRO A 207 11.57 21.96 -31.96
C PRO A 207 12.29 20.81 -32.66
N HIS A 208 11.52 19.86 -33.21
CA HIS A 208 12.08 18.74 -33.97
C HIS A 208 12.94 19.27 -35.11
N ALA A 209 14.24 18.98 -35.07
CA ALA A 209 14.98 18.82 -36.31
C ALA A 209 14.34 17.64 -37.06
N ALA A 210 14.17 17.81 -38.38
CA ALA A 210 13.45 16.88 -39.25
C ALA A 210 13.91 15.41 -39.05
N PRO A 211 12.99 14.43 -39.22
CA PRO A 211 13.29 13.02 -39.01
C PRO A 211 14.36 12.56 -40.01
N SER A 212 15.56 12.29 -39.49
CA SER A 212 16.56 11.51 -40.22
C SER A 212 16.07 10.07 -40.20
N GLY A 213 15.85 9.50 -41.38
CA GLY A 213 15.17 8.22 -41.57
C GLY A 213 15.82 7.05 -40.83
N ASP A 214 15.33 6.77 -39.63
CA ASP A 214 15.13 5.42 -39.14
C ASP A 214 14.01 5.50 -38.09
N GLY A 215 12.94 4.72 -38.28
CA GLY A 215 11.70 4.87 -37.54
C GLY A 215 11.90 4.52 -36.07
N GLU A 216 12.16 5.51 -35.23
CA GLU A 216 12.35 5.36 -33.79
C GLU A 216 11.13 4.65 -33.20
N ARG A 217 11.27 3.34 -32.99
CA ARG A 217 10.17 2.41 -32.81
C ARG A 217 9.59 2.60 -31.41
N ARG A 218 8.50 3.37 -31.31
CA ARG A 218 7.83 3.63 -30.03
C ARG A 218 7.36 2.33 -29.36
N ASP A 219 7.55 2.26 -28.05
CA ASP A 219 7.13 1.10 -27.25
C ASP A 219 5.60 0.93 -27.30
N ARG A 220 5.16 -0.26 -27.73
CA ARG A 220 3.73 -0.59 -27.93
C ARG A 220 3.02 -0.90 -26.62
N GLY A 221 1.72 -0.65 -26.56
CA GLY A 221 0.91 -0.90 -25.35
C GLY A 221 1.04 -2.30 -24.77
N THR A 222 1.09 -3.32 -25.63
CA THR A 222 1.25 -4.73 -25.22
C THR A 222 2.59 -5.03 -24.54
N LEU A 223 3.65 -4.30 -24.89
CA LEU A 223 4.94 -4.42 -24.22
C LEU A 223 4.87 -3.91 -22.78
N GLY A 224 4.16 -2.81 -22.56
CA GLY A 224 3.96 -2.23 -21.21
C GLY A 224 3.16 -3.16 -20.31
N LEU A 225 2.14 -3.81 -20.89
CA LEU A 225 1.38 -4.88 -20.23
C LEU A 225 2.28 -6.05 -19.84
N ALA A 226 3.08 -6.57 -20.78
CA ALA A 226 3.97 -7.71 -20.53
C ALA A 226 5.02 -7.40 -19.45
N ILE A 227 5.66 -6.21 -19.51
CA ILE A 227 6.64 -5.78 -18.50
C ILE A 227 5.97 -5.62 -17.14
N GLY A 228 4.82 -4.97 -17.08
CA GLY A 228 4.05 -4.80 -15.84
C GLY A 228 3.73 -6.16 -15.20
N LEU A 229 3.21 -7.11 -15.97
CA LEU A 229 2.91 -8.46 -15.49
C LEU A 229 4.15 -9.19 -14.97
N ILE A 230 5.27 -9.13 -15.70
CA ILE A 230 6.53 -9.75 -15.26
C ILE A 230 7.00 -9.15 -13.93
N LEU A 231 6.94 -7.82 -13.79
CA LEU A 231 7.33 -7.14 -12.54
C LEU A 231 6.40 -7.51 -11.38
N THR A 232 5.11 -7.65 -11.62
CA THR A 232 4.15 -8.10 -10.60
C THR A 232 4.41 -9.54 -10.18
N ILE A 233 4.63 -10.45 -11.13
CA ILE A 233 4.98 -11.84 -10.83
C ILE A 233 6.30 -11.91 -10.04
N LEU A 234 7.31 -11.15 -10.46
CA LEU A 234 8.59 -11.08 -9.76
C LEU A 234 8.40 -10.57 -8.34
N HIS A 235 7.59 -9.53 -8.14
CA HIS A 235 7.28 -8.99 -6.82
C HIS A 235 6.63 -10.05 -5.90
N ILE A 236 5.62 -10.76 -6.40
CA ILE A 236 4.93 -11.83 -5.67
C ILE A 236 5.91 -12.96 -5.29
N ALA A 237 6.85 -13.31 -6.16
CA ALA A 237 7.83 -14.36 -5.88
C ALA A 237 8.94 -13.90 -4.91
N VAL A 238 9.36 -12.64 -5.01
CA VAL A 238 10.52 -12.11 -4.29
C VAL A 238 10.17 -11.71 -2.86
N VAL A 239 8.98 -11.14 -2.61
CA VAL A 239 8.57 -10.68 -1.26
C VAL A 239 8.62 -11.80 -0.21
N PRO A 240 8.07 -13.02 -0.44
CA PRO A 240 8.15 -14.10 0.53
C PRO A 240 9.59 -14.56 0.80
N ILE A 241 10.45 -14.52 -0.21
CA ILE A 241 11.87 -14.85 -0.05
C ILE A 241 12.56 -13.81 0.85
N LEU A 242 12.31 -12.52 0.62
CA LEU A 242 12.85 -11.48 1.49
C LEU A 242 12.27 -11.58 2.91
N HIS A 243 11.00 -11.88 3.07
CA HIS A 243 10.39 -12.10 4.39
C HIS A 243 11.11 -13.21 5.14
N LYS A 244 11.37 -14.35 4.50
CA LYS A 244 12.13 -15.46 5.12
C LYS A 244 13.56 -15.09 5.50
N VAL A 245 14.22 -14.23 4.73
CA VAL A 245 15.64 -13.88 4.95
C VAL A 245 15.81 -12.72 5.94
N LEU A 246 14.95 -11.71 5.88
CA LEU A 246 15.06 -10.47 6.66
C LEU A 246 14.12 -10.46 7.88
N GLY A 247 13.09 -11.31 7.89
CA GLY A 247 12.07 -11.39 8.92
C GLY A 247 10.98 -10.32 8.80
N ASP A 248 9.96 -10.47 9.64
CA ASP A 248 8.74 -9.66 9.67
C ASP A 248 9.00 -8.17 9.99
N TRP A 249 10.13 -7.88 10.62
CA TRP A 249 10.51 -6.50 10.94
C TRP A 249 10.75 -5.65 9.67
N TRP A 250 11.43 -6.21 8.68
CA TRP A 250 11.83 -5.51 7.47
C TRP A 250 10.83 -5.68 6.33
N VAL A 251 10.32 -6.92 6.15
CA VAL A 251 9.37 -7.25 5.09
C VAL A 251 8.18 -7.94 5.74
N PRO A 252 7.18 -7.19 6.21
CA PRO A 252 6.02 -7.77 6.87
C PRO A 252 5.15 -8.56 5.88
N GLN A 253 4.71 -9.76 6.27
CA GLN A 253 3.82 -10.59 5.46
C GLN A 253 2.73 -11.20 6.35
N PRO A 254 1.51 -10.64 6.36
CA PRO A 254 0.42 -11.20 7.15
C PRO A 254 -0.05 -12.54 6.58
N GLY A 255 -0.23 -13.53 7.48
CA GLY A 255 -0.73 -14.87 7.16
C GLY A 255 0.24 -15.78 6.40
N ALA A 256 1.56 -15.54 6.50
CA ALA A 256 2.61 -16.35 5.88
C ALA A 256 2.84 -17.70 6.56
#